data_AF-A0A1B0A4I3-F1
#
_entry.id   AF-A0A1B0A4I3-F1
#
_cell.length_a   1.000
_cell.length_b   1.000
_cell.length_c   1.000
_cell.angle_alpha   90.00
_cell.angle_beta   90.00
_cell.angle_gamma   90.00
#
_symmetry.space_group_name_H-M   'P 1'
#
loop_
_entity.id
_entity.type
_entity.pdbx_description
1 polymer ?
#
loop_
_entity_poly.entity_id
_entity_poly.type
_entity_poly.pdbx_seq_one_letter_code
_entity_poly.pdbx_strand_id
1 'polypeptide(L)'
;MKSCIVARIDAKYDERSKSDHKALMLLQRKNCLAAEGYSEDIFPSDELSETFDIILHLASEKAPHEAKRFVRCWLKRSYILQENFLINKNKETDAYCDRKAKALAKGNECEFAFAYQKCARSLNNLTF
;
A
#
# COMPACT_ATOMS: atom_id res chain seq x y z
N MET A 1 42.12 -4.44 17.04
CA MET A 1 41.53 -4.33 15.69
C MET A 1 40.44 -5.39 15.49
N LYS A 2 39.19 -5.12 15.89
CA LYS A 2 38.02 -5.98 15.60
C LYS A 2 36.79 -5.06 15.50
N SER A 3 36.64 -4.27 14.44
CA SER A 3 35.43 -3.45 14.27
C SER A 3 35.20 -2.90 12.85
N CYS A 4 35.44 -3.71 11.81
CA CYS A 4 35.02 -3.36 10.43
C CYS A 4 34.27 -4.51 9.73
N ILE A 5 34.45 -5.75 10.17
CA ILE A 5 33.88 -6.93 9.51
C ILE A 5 32.40 -7.09 9.89
N VAL A 6 32.05 -6.90 11.16
CA VAL A 6 30.65 -6.99 11.64
C VAL A 6 29.77 -5.93 10.98
N ALA A 7 30.20 -4.67 10.99
CA ALA A 7 29.47 -3.57 10.33
C ALA A 7 29.26 -3.78 8.82
N ARG A 8 30.20 -4.43 8.12
CA ARG A 8 30.06 -4.76 6.69
C ARG A 8 29.10 -5.91 6.43
N ILE A 9 28.97 -6.87 7.36
CA ILE A 9 28.00 -7.97 7.24
C ILE A 9 26.60 -7.44 7.51
N ASP A 10 26.42 -6.61 8.55
CA ASP A 10 25.14 -6.00 8.88
C ASP A 10 24.63 -5.08 7.76
N ALA A 11 25.52 -4.26 7.18
CA ALA A 11 25.17 -3.40 6.03
C ALA A 11 24.78 -4.22 4.78
N LYS A 12 25.52 -5.29 4.46
CA LYS A 12 25.17 -6.17 3.32
C LYS A 12 23.88 -6.95 3.55
N TYR A 13 23.62 -7.35 4.80
CA TYR A 13 22.39 -8.04 5.17
C TYR A 13 21.18 -7.10 5.08
N ASP A 14 21.31 -5.87 5.57
CA ASP A 14 20.30 -4.81 5.46
C ASP A 14 20.01 -4.44 3.98
N GLU A 15 21.04 -4.26 3.16
CA GLU A 15 20.87 -4.01 1.72
C GLU A 15 20.17 -5.15 0.99
N ARG A 16 20.52 -6.40 1.29
CA ARG A 16 19.87 -7.58 0.69
C ARG A 16 18.41 -7.69 1.13
N SER A 17 18.13 -7.48 2.41
CA SER A 17 16.77 -7.48 2.96
C SER A 17 15.90 -6.40 2.33
N LYS A 18 16.44 -5.19 2.12
CA LYS A 18 15.76 -4.09 1.40
C LYS A 18 15.48 -4.44 -0.06
N SER A 19 16.43 -5.09 -0.74
CA SER A 19 16.26 -5.55 -2.11
C SER A 19 15.15 -6.62 -2.23
N ASP A 20 15.14 -7.59 -1.33
CA ASP A 20 14.11 -8.64 -1.26
C ASP A 20 12.72 -8.04 -0.96
N HIS A 21 12.67 -7.04 -0.07
CA HIS A 21 11.43 -6.31 0.23
C HIS A 21 10.91 -5.55 -0.98
N LYS A 22 11.77 -4.79 -1.68
CA LYS A 22 11.39 -4.07 -2.91
C LYS A 22 10.87 -5.03 -3.99
N ALA A 23 11.53 -6.18 -4.18
CA ALA A 23 11.09 -7.21 -5.12
C ALA A 23 9.71 -7.79 -4.76
N LEU A 24 9.47 -8.06 -3.47
CA LEU A 24 8.17 -8.55 -2.99
C LEU A 24 7.06 -7.52 -3.24
N MET A 25 7.32 -6.24 -2.98
CA MET A 25 6.36 -5.16 -3.20
C MET A 25 6.02 -4.98 -4.69
N LEU A 26 7.02 -5.07 -5.57
CA LEU A 26 6.82 -5.04 -7.03
C LEU A 26 6.01 -6.25 -7.52
N LEU A 27 6.31 -7.45 -7.00
CA LEU A 27 5.53 -8.65 -7.32
C LEU A 27 4.07 -8.49 -6.89
N GLN A 28 3.83 -7.92 -5.71
CA GLN A 28 2.47 -7.65 -5.23
C GLN A 28 1.74 -6.64 -6.11
N ARG A 29 2.43 -5.59 -6.59
CA ARG A 29 1.88 -4.62 -7.55
C ARG A 29 1.40 -5.34 -8.81
N LYS A 30 2.28 -6.12 -9.45
CA LYS A 30 1.97 -6.91 -10.65
C LYS A 30 0.77 -7.82 -10.43
N ASN A 31 0.75 -8.53 -9.30
CA ASN A 31 -0.35 -9.43 -8.95
C ASN A 31 -1.68 -8.72 -8.75
N CYS A 32 -1.68 -7.47 -8.25
CA CYS A 32 -2.90 -6.68 -8.13
C CYS A 32 -3.40 -6.14 -9.46
N LEU A 33 -2.50 -5.67 -10.32
CA LEU A 33 -2.85 -5.23 -11.66
C LEU A 33 -3.43 -6.38 -12.49
N ALA A 34 -2.77 -7.54 -12.47
CA ALA A 34 -3.23 -8.73 -13.18
C ALA A 34 -4.59 -9.25 -12.68
N ALA A 35 -4.81 -9.26 -11.35
CA ALA A 35 -6.08 -9.71 -10.76
C ALA A 35 -7.27 -8.82 -11.16
N GLU A 36 -7.02 -7.53 -11.40
CA GLU A 36 -8.04 -6.58 -11.83
C GLU A 36 -8.10 -6.38 -13.35
N GLY A 37 -7.24 -7.08 -14.11
CA GLY A 37 -7.19 -7.06 -15.58
C GLY A 37 -6.49 -5.84 -16.20
N TYR A 38 -5.57 -5.19 -15.47
CA TYR A 38 -4.87 -3.98 -15.91
C TYR A 38 -3.45 -4.25 -16.40
N SER A 39 -2.99 -3.46 -17.37
CA SER A 39 -1.58 -3.43 -17.78
C SER A 39 -0.70 -2.86 -16.67
N GLU A 40 0.58 -3.23 -16.66
CA GLU A 40 1.58 -2.63 -15.77
C GLU A 40 1.76 -1.12 -16.04
N ASP A 41 1.48 -0.68 -17.27
CA ASP A 41 1.64 0.70 -17.75
C ASP A 41 0.55 1.67 -17.28
N ILE A 42 -0.47 1.19 -16.56
CA ILE A 42 -1.59 2.04 -16.11
C ILE A 42 -1.13 3.11 -15.09
N PHE A 43 -0.01 2.86 -14.41
CA PHE A 43 0.63 3.82 -13.52
C PHE A 43 2.00 4.18 -14.08
N PRO A 44 2.32 5.50 -14.18
CA PRO A 44 3.49 5.98 -14.91
C PRO A 44 4.82 5.80 -14.16
N SER A 45 4.81 5.24 -12.95
CA SER A 45 6.02 5.03 -12.14
C SER A 45 6.25 3.54 -11.88
N ASP A 46 7.53 3.16 -11.90
CA ASP A 46 8.00 1.84 -11.48
C ASP A 46 8.15 1.75 -9.95
N GLU A 47 8.15 2.90 -9.27
CA GLU A 47 8.21 2.98 -7.82
C GLU A 47 6.81 2.93 -7.21
N LEU A 48 6.64 1.99 -6.29
CA LEU A 48 5.37 1.78 -5.63
C LEU A 48 4.97 2.97 -4.76
N SER A 49 5.94 3.56 -4.05
CA SER A 49 5.76 4.77 -3.25
C SER A 49 5.16 5.87 -4.12
N GLU A 50 5.84 6.27 -5.19
CA GLU A 50 5.39 7.28 -6.14
C GLU A 50 4.01 6.96 -6.75
N THR A 51 3.75 5.70 -7.07
CA THR A 51 2.42 5.26 -7.54
C THR A 51 1.35 5.59 -6.50
N PHE A 52 1.57 5.26 -5.22
CA PHE A 52 0.65 5.62 -4.15
C PHE A 52 0.59 7.13 -3.91
N ASP A 53 1.68 7.87 -4.05
CA ASP A 53 1.69 9.34 -3.93
C ASP A 53 0.73 9.96 -4.96
N ILE A 54 0.89 9.58 -6.23
CA ILE A 54 0.04 10.05 -7.33
C ILE A 54 -1.42 9.70 -7.05
N ILE A 55 -1.72 8.43 -6.74
CA ILE A 55 -3.09 7.95 -6.53
C ILE A 55 -3.75 8.65 -5.34
N LEU A 56 -3.07 8.74 -4.21
CA LEU A 56 -3.66 9.23 -2.96
C LEU A 56 -3.70 10.76 -2.89
N HIS A 57 -2.91 11.47 -3.70
CA HIS A 57 -3.00 12.92 -3.84
C HIS A 57 -4.34 13.35 -4.46
N LEU A 58 -4.91 12.52 -5.35
CA LEU A 58 -6.20 12.80 -5.97
C LEU A 58 -7.35 12.82 -4.96
N ALA A 59 -8.28 13.77 -5.10
CA ALA A 59 -9.56 13.73 -4.38
C ALA A 59 -10.31 12.43 -4.70
N SER A 60 -11.14 11.91 -3.77
CA SER A 60 -11.79 10.61 -3.98
C SER A 60 -12.64 10.59 -5.25
N GLU A 61 -13.33 11.69 -5.55
CA GLU A 61 -14.18 11.81 -6.74
C GLU A 61 -13.38 11.87 -8.04
N LYS A 62 -12.09 12.22 -7.96
CA LYS A 62 -11.17 12.35 -9.10
C LYS A 62 -10.25 11.14 -9.27
N ALA A 63 -10.17 10.27 -8.28
CA ALA A 63 -9.35 9.07 -8.36
C ALA A 63 -10.00 8.06 -9.32
N PRO A 64 -9.27 7.59 -10.35
CA PRO A 64 -9.77 6.57 -11.27
C PRO A 64 -10.24 5.33 -10.52
N HIS A 65 -11.26 4.66 -11.04
CA HIS A 65 -11.83 3.47 -10.42
C HIS A 65 -10.81 2.33 -10.34
N GLU A 66 -9.94 2.24 -11.35
CA GLU A 66 -8.80 1.34 -11.45
C GLU A 66 -7.81 1.57 -10.29
N ALA A 67 -7.55 2.84 -9.96
CA ALA A 67 -6.68 3.20 -8.84
C ALA A 67 -7.28 2.79 -7.49
N LYS A 68 -8.60 2.96 -7.29
CA LYS A 68 -9.28 2.51 -6.06
C LYS A 68 -9.26 0.98 -5.93
N ARG A 69 -9.46 0.26 -7.03
CA ARG A 69 -9.35 -1.20 -7.08
C ARG A 69 -7.94 -1.70 -6.77
N PHE A 70 -6.93 -1.02 -7.33
CA PHE A 70 -5.53 -1.30 -7.00
C PHE A 70 -5.27 -1.15 -5.50
N VAL A 71 -5.71 -0.05 -4.87
CA VAL A 71 -5.57 0.17 -3.42
C VAL A 71 -6.29 -0.92 -2.62
N ARG A 72 -7.51 -1.31 -3.00
CA ARG A 72 -8.24 -2.41 -2.35
C ARG A 72 -7.46 -3.72 -2.41
N CYS A 73 -7.02 -4.12 -3.62
CA CYS A 73 -6.24 -5.33 -3.78
C CYS A 73 -4.96 -5.29 -2.94
N TRP A 74 -4.27 -4.15 -2.92
CA TRP A 74 -3.07 -3.95 -2.14
C TRP A 74 -3.31 -4.21 -0.66
N LEU A 75 -4.32 -3.57 -0.07
CA LEU A 75 -4.66 -3.75 1.34
C LEU A 75 -5.04 -5.19 1.68
N LYS A 76 -5.75 -5.89 0.78
CA LYS A 76 -6.12 -7.30 0.98
C LYS A 76 -4.88 -8.20 0.98
N ARG A 77 -3.99 -8.04 0.01
CA ARG A 77 -2.75 -8.83 -0.08
C ARG A 77 -1.76 -8.52 1.05
N SER A 78 -1.77 -7.30 1.58
CA SER A 78 -0.99 -6.92 2.77
C SER A 78 -1.67 -7.33 4.08
N TYR A 79 -2.81 -8.02 4.03
CA TYR A 79 -3.60 -8.46 5.18
C TYR A 79 -4.03 -7.32 6.12
N ILE A 80 -4.15 -6.11 5.58
CA ILE A 80 -4.67 -4.93 6.29
C ILE A 80 -6.18 -4.92 6.18
N LEU A 81 -6.70 -5.16 4.97
CA LEU A 81 -8.13 -5.26 4.68
C LEU A 81 -8.53 -6.73 4.55
N GLN A 82 -9.56 -7.12 5.27
CA GLN A 82 -10.27 -8.38 5.13
C GLN A 82 -11.60 -8.13 4.40
N GLU A 83 -12.35 -9.20 4.13
CA GLU A 83 -13.68 -9.08 3.55
C GLU A 83 -14.63 -8.25 4.44
N ASN A 84 -15.66 -7.68 3.83
CA ASN A 84 -16.71 -6.90 4.50
C ASN A 84 -16.18 -5.70 5.29
N PHE A 85 -15.24 -4.93 4.71
CA PHE A 85 -14.77 -3.66 5.29
C PHE A 85 -14.05 -3.81 6.64
N LEU A 86 -13.50 -5.01 6.93
CA LEU A 86 -12.86 -5.31 8.19
C LEU A 86 -11.35 -5.01 8.11
N ILE A 87 -10.87 -4.11 8.97
CA ILE A 87 -9.44 -3.85 9.13
C ILE A 87 -8.86 -4.80 10.17
N ASN A 88 -7.72 -5.40 9.84
CA ASN A 88 -7.00 -6.31 10.71
C ASN A 88 -6.38 -5.55 11.90
N LYS A 89 -6.99 -5.71 13.08
CA LYS A 89 -6.55 -5.05 14.32
C LYS A 89 -5.17 -5.51 14.83
N ASN A 90 -4.65 -6.63 14.32
CA ASN A 90 -3.30 -7.10 14.66
C ASN A 90 -2.20 -6.35 13.88
N LYS A 91 -2.59 -5.47 12.95
CA LYS A 91 -1.68 -4.54 12.27
C LYS A 91 -1.78 -3.18 12.95
N GLU A 92 -0.69 -2.42 12.93
CA GLU A 92 -0.69 -1.00 13.30
C GLU A 92 -1.65 -0.25 12.36
N THR A 93 -2.87 -0.07 12.82
CA THR A 93 -4.00 0.41 12.02
C THR A 93 -4.72 1.50 12.79
N ASP A 94 -5.27 2.46 12.06
CA ASP A 94 -5.88 3.64 12.66
C ASP A 94 -7.40 3.50 12.73
N ALA A 95 -7.93 3.41 13.96
CA ALA A 95 -9.35 3.28 14.23
C ALA A 95 -10.17 4.53 13.85
N TYR A 96 -9.54 5.70 13.74
CA TYR A 96 -10.19 6.89 13.19
C TYR A 96 -10.32 6.78 11.66
N CYS A 97 -9.29 6.31 10.96
CA CYS A 97 -9.35 6.09 9.52
C CYS A 97 -10.33 4.99 9.12
N ASP A 98 -10.46 3.91 9.90
CA ASP A 98 -11.51 2.90 9.69
C ASP A 98 -12.91 3.53 9.75
N ARG A 99 -13.22 4.26 10.83
CA ARG A 99 -14.53 4.92 10.99
C ARG A 99 -14.80 5.92 9.87
N LYS A 100 -13.81 6.73 9.51
CA LYS A 100 -13.92 7.70 8.43
C LYS A 100 -14.15 7.02 7.07
N ALA A 101 -13.41 5.95 6.79
CA ALA A 101 -13.56 5.19 5.57
C ALA A 101 -14.95 4.53 5.46
N LYS A 102 -15.47 3.95 6.55
CA LYS A 102 -16.84 3.39 6.58
C LYS A 102 -17.90 4.42 6.24
N ALA A 103 -17.78 5.63 6.79
CA ALA A 103 -18.71 6.72 6.51
C ALA A 103 -18.68 7.17 5.03
N LEU A 104 -17.51 7.12 4.39
CA LEU A 104 -17.32 7.55 3.00
C LEU A 104 -17.63 6.46 1.97
N ALA A 105 -17.46 5.19 2.35
CA ALA A 105 -17.51 4.05 1.43
C ALA A 105 -18.88 3.82 0.77
N LYS A 106 -19.98 4.19 1.44
CA LYS A 106 -21.36 3.95 0.96
C LYS A 106 -21.58 2.49 0.49
N GLY A 107 -20.98 1.51 1.17
CA GLY A 107 -21.08 0.10 0.82
C GLY A 107 -20.19 -0.37 -0.34
N ASN A 108 -19.25 0.46 -0.82
CA ASN A 108 -18.28 0.09 -1.85
C ASN A 108 -16.89 -0.14 -1.23
N GLU A 109 -16.38 -1.37 -1.31
CA GLU A 109 -15.11 -1.76 -0.70
C GLU A 109 -13.89 -1.06 -1.35
N CYS A 110 -13.98 -0.67 -2.63
CA CYS A 110 -12.94 0.12 -3.29
C CYS A 110 -12.89 1.55 -2.74
N GLU A 111 -14.05 2.18 -2.53
CA GLU A 111 -14.15 3.50 -1.90
C GLU A 111 -13.64 3.45 -0.46
N PHE A 112 -13.99 2.39 0.27
CA PHE A 112 -13.48 2.16 1.61
C PHE A 112 -11.95 2.08 1.64
N ALA A 113 -11.37 1.21 0.82
CA ALA A 113 -9.93 0.98 0.77
C ALA A 113 -9.17 2.28 0.44
N PHE A 114 -9.65 3.02 -0.55
CA PHE A 114 -9.06 4.30 -0.94
C PHE A 114 -9.14 5.33 0.19
N ALA A 115 -10.32 5.51 0.79
CA ALA A 115 -10.53 6.46 1.88
C ALA A 115 -9.69 6.11 3.13
N TYR A 116 -9.61 4.82 3.47
CA TYR A 116 -8.81 4.33 4.58
C TYR A 116 -7.33 4.62 4.34
N GLN A 117 -6.79 4.20 3.18
CA GLN A 117 -5.38 4.35 2.89
C GLN A 117 -4.97 5.83 2.79
N LYS A 118 -5.82 6.66 2.18
CA LYS A 118 -5.58 8.11 2.12
C LYS A 118 -5.49 8.73 3.51
N CYS A 119 -6.41 8.37 4.40
CA CYS A 119 -6.39 8.82 5.79
C CYS A 119 -5.16 8.32 6.55
N ALA A 120 -4.88 7.02 6.49
CA ALA A 120 -3.78 6.40 7.23
C ALA A 120 -2.42 6.98 6.80
N ARG A 121 -2.26 7.25 5.51
CA ARG A 121 -1.07 7.91 4.97
C ARG A 121 -0.90 9.34 5.48
N SER A 122 -1.99 10.12 5.54
CA SER A 122 -1.95 11.48 6.09
C SER A 122 -1.62 11.52 7.58
N LEU A 123 -1.90 10.45 8.33
CA LEU A 123 -1.59 10.38 9.76
C LEU A 123 -0.17 9.87 10.05
N ASN A 124 0.31 8.89 9.28
CA ASN A 124 1.50 8.15 9.66
C ASN A 124 2.80 8.55 8.93
N ASN A 125 2.81 9.50 7.99
CA ASN A 125 3.99 9.77 7.13
C ASN A 125 4.64 8.44 6.66
N LEU A 126 3.83 7.42 6.34
CA LEU A 126 4.32 6.10 5.98
C LEU A 126 5.09 6.22 4.67
N THR A 127 6.42 6.30 4.80
CA THR A 127 7.38 6.03 3.74
C THR A 127 7.28 4.53 3.44
N PHE A 128 6.87 4.20 2.23
CA PHE A 128 6.97 2.84 1.68
C PHE A 128 8.42 2.55 1.26
#